data_AF-A0AAN8WCH5-F1
#
_entry.id   AF-A0AAN8WCH5-F1
#
_cell.length_a   1.000
_cell.length_b   1.000
_cell.length_c   1.000
_cell.angle_alpha   90.00
_cell.angle_beta   90.00
_cell.angle_gamma   90.00
#
_symmetry.space_group_name_H-M   'P 1'
#
loop_
_entity.id
_entity.type
_entity.pdbx_description
1 polymer ?
#
loop_
_entity_poly.entity_id
_entity_poly.type
_entity_poly.pdbx_seq_one_letter_code
_entity_poly.pdbx_strand_id
1 'polypeptide(L)'
;MIEIFSYRWFLIEEKCRYLSNFNLHTAEVELPGEFLLPKHSHYYIHIARFMPMVDIVSKHGTAARRLHIRGHNGRVYPYLVVSDYSLSDARREERVLQLLRMMNHFFAKQKYQQVVAVSPQMRLVEDNVSSLSLLDIYKLRCAKKQLEPDTPITRYYERLAAVQARGAQASHQVLRDIVKEVQSAMVPQDYVA
;
A
#
# COMPACT_ATOMS: atom_id res chain seq x y z
N MET A 1 -21.59 -6.88 -5.66
CA MET A 1 -21.26 -6.61 -4.25
C MET A 1 -19.93 -7.33 -4.00
N ILE A 2 -18.89 -6.60 -3.59
CA ILE A 2 -17.48 -7.06 -3.67
C ILE A 2 -17.16 -7.95 -2.46
N GLU A 3 -17.25 -9.27 -2.61
CA GLU A 3 -16.79 -10.27 -1.62
C GLU A 3 -15.41 -10.83 -2.02
N ILE A 4 -14.36 -10.00 -2.07
CA ILE A 4 -12.99 -10.50 -2.36
C ILE A 4 -11.99 -10.21 -1.22
N PHE A 5 -12.37 -9.45 -0.21
CA PHE A 5 -11.55 -9.31 1.00
C PHE A 5 -12.29 -9.97 2.16
N SER A 6 -11.76 -11.10 2.63
CA SER A 6 -12.13 -11.64 3.94
C SER A 6 -11.85 -10.53 4.98
N TYR A 7 -12.89 -9.85 5.45
CA TYR A 7 -12.79 -8.82 6.46
C TYR A 7 -12.46 -9.50 7.80
N ARG A 8 -11.18 -9.74 8.02
CA ARG A 8 -10.68 -10.22 9.29
C ARG A 8 -10.35 -9.01 10.15
N TRP A 9 -11.05 -8.86 11.25
CA TRP A 9 -10.83 -7.79 12.22
C TRP A 9 -10.67 -8.40 13.61
N PHE A 10 -10.08 -7.63 14.53
CA PHE A 10 -9.98 -8.00 15.94
C PHE A 10 -10.02 -6.74 16.80
N LEU A 11 -10.32 -6.91 18.08
CA LEU A 11 -10.33 -5.81 19.04
C LEU A 11 -8.91 -5.50 19.52
N ILE A 12 -8.54 -4.21 19.53
CA ILE A 12 -7.20 -3.78 19.94
C ILE A 12 -6.86 -4.23 21.37
N GLU A 13 -7.86 -4.32 22.26
CA GLU A 13 -7.68 -4.76 23.64
C GLU A 13 -7.16 -6.20 23.77
N GLU A 14 -7.47 -7.07 22.79
CA GLU A 14 -7.00 -8.45 22.75
C GLU A 14 -5.48 -8.54 22.53
N LYS A 15 -4.86 -7.48 21.98
CA LYS A 15 -3.43 -7.45 21.64
C LYS A 15 -2.65 -6.39 22.41
N CYS A 16 -3.26 -5.25 22.74
CA CYS A 16 -2.59 -4.15 23.40
C CYS A 16 -3.57 -3.32 24.26
N ARG A 17 -3.60 -3.62 25.56
CA ARG A 17 -4.41 -2.89 26.55
C ARG A 17 -3.98 -1.43 26.71
N TYR A 18 -2.70 -1.11 26.50
CA TYR A 18 -2.18 0.26 26.62
C TYR A 18 -2.78 1.20 25.59
N LEU A 19 -2.83 0.77 24.32
CA LEU A 19 -3.44 1.58 23.26
C LEU A 19 -4.96 1.69 23.43
N SER A 20 -5.61 0.64 23.93
CA SER A 20 -7.05 0.64 24.22
C SER A 20 -7.44 1.68 25.27
N ASN A 21 -6.60 1.87 26.30
CA ASN A 21 -6.86 2.80 27.41
C ASN A 21 -6.22 4.18 27.20
N PHE A 22 -5.55 4.40 26.07
CA PHE A 22 -4.90 5.67 25.77
C PHE A 22 -5.95 6.78 25.64
N ASN A 23 -5.66 7.91 26.29
CA ASN A 23 -6.41 9.14 26.15
C ASN A 23 -5.48 10.34 26.27
N LEU A 24 -5.97 11.53 25.90
CA LEU A 24 -5.19 12.77 25.88
C LEU A 24 -4.63 13.17 27.26
N HIS A 25 -5.32 12.83 28.36
CA HIS A 25 -4.84 13.15 29.71
C HIS A 25 -3.66 12.25 30.13
N THR A 26 -3.56 11.05 29.55
CA THR A 26 -2.44 10.15 29.81
C THR A 26 -1.14 10.69 29.21
N ALA A 27 -1.21 11.17 27.97
CA ALA A 27 -0.09 11.78 27.27
C ALA A 27 -0.58 12.63 26.09
N GLU A 28 0.01 13.81 25.93
CA GLU A 28 -0.14 14.63 24.74
C GLU A 28 0.84 14.15 23.68
N VAL A 29 0.34 13.38 22.72
CA VAL A 29 1.14 12.80 21.62
C VAL A 29 0.58 13.29 20.30
N GLU A 30 1.42 13.90 19.46
CA GLU A 30 1.03 14.33 18.11
C GLU A 30 0.77 13.14 17.19
N LEU A 31 -0.07 13.33 16.17
CA LEU A 31 -0.32 12.33 15.15
C LEU A 31 0.97 12.00 14.39
N PRO A 32 1.19 10.71 14.05
CA PRO A 32 2.35 10.31 13.27
C PRO A 32 2.44 11.10 11.95
N GLY A 33 3.55 11.81 11.79
CA GLY A 33 3.91 12.47 10.54
C GLY A 33 3.57 13.96 10.46
N GLU A 34 3.04 14.56 11.53
CA GLU A 34 2.79 16.02 11.60
C GLU A 34 4.07 16.84 11.38
N PHE A 35 5.22 16.36 11.85
CA PHE A 35 6.54 17.02 11.68
C PHE A 35 7.14 16.88 10.27
N LEU A 36 6.55 16.07 9.38
CA LEU A 36 7.07 15.88 8.02
C LEU A 36 6.80 17.08 7.11
N LEU A 37 5.91 17.98 7.51
CA LEU A 37 5.55 19.18 6.75
C LEU A 37 5.73 20.41 7.65
N PRO A 38 6.32 21.50 7.15
CA PRO A 38 6.44 22.74 7.91
C PRO A 38 5.04 23.32 8.18
N LYS A 39 4.64 23.31 9.45
CA LYS A 39 3.41 23.94 9.96
C LYS A 39 3.72 24.57 11.33
N HIS A 40 2.94 25.57 11.73
CA HIS A 40 3.05 26.11 13.09
C HIS A 40 2.54 25.09 14.10
N SER A 41 3.20 25.00 15.25
CA SER A 41 2.93 23.99 16.30
C SER A 41 1.47 24.00 16.79
N HIS A 42 0.84 25.18 16.86
CA HIS A 42 -0.56 25.31 17.28
C HIS A 42 -1.58 24.57 16.39
N TYR A 43 -1.19 24.11 15.20
CA TYR A 43 -2.04 23.34 14.29
C TYR A 43 -1.77 21.84 14.32
N TYR A 44 -0.89 21.36 15.19
CA TYR A 44 -0.62 19.93 15.30
C TYR A 44 -1.80 19.20 15.93
N ILE A 45 -2.11 18.06 15.33
CA ILE A 45 -3.23 17.23 15.75
C ILE A 45 -2.72 16.19 16.72
N HIS A 46 -3.08 16.32 17.99
CA HIS A 46 -2.85 15.30 19.01
C HIS A 46 -3.80 14.10 18.89
N ILE A 47 -3.30 12.92 19.28
CA ILE A 47 -4.07 11.68 19.40
C ILE A 47 -5.02 11.83 20.59
N ALA A 48 -6.32 11.69 20.33
CA ALA A 48 -7.33 11.67 21.39
C ALA A 48 -7.56 10.26 21.94
N ARG A 49 -7.61 9.25 21.05
CA ARG A 49 -7.76 7.83 21.39
C ARG A 49 -7.48 6.94 20.17
N PHE A 50 -7.15 5.68 20.44
CA PHE A 50 -7.17 4.63 19.42
C PHE A 50 -8.58 4.04 19.35
N MET A 51 -9.07 3.79 18.14
CA MET A 51 -10.36 3.12 17.95
C MET A 51 -10.21 1.63 18.27
N PRO A 52 -11.26 0.98 18.80
CA PRO A 52 -11.16 -0.40 19.28
C PRO A 52 -10.99 -1.43 18.16
N MET A 53 -11.50 -1.15 16.95
CA MET A 53 -11.50 -2.09 15.84
C MET A 53 -10.24 -1.94 14.98
N VAL A 54 -9.55 -3.05 14.76
CA VAL A 54 -8.37 -3.16 13.89
C VAL A 54 -8.68 -4.09 12.73
N ASP A 55 -8.53 -3.60 11.50
CA ASP A 55 -8.75 -4.42 10.31
C ASP A 55 -7.44 -5.08 9.87
N ILE A 56 -7.52 -6.31 9.35
CA ILE A 56 -6.42 -6.96 8.64
C ILE A 56 -6.70 -6.79 7.15
N VAL A 57 -5.86 -6.01 6.48
CA VAL A 57 -6.03 -5.67 5.06
C VAL A 57 -4.83 -6.17 4.26
N SER A 58 -5.08 -6.71 3.08
CA SER A 58 -4.02 -6.98 2.12
C SER A 58 -3.89 -5.76 1.21
N LYS A 59 -2.79 -5.02 1.34
CA LYS A 59 -2.48 -3.86 0.50
C LYS A 59 -1.01 -3.90 0.10
N HIS A 60 -0.72 -3.48 -1.13
CA HIS A 60 0.64 -3.40 -1.66
C HIS A 60 1.41 -4.74 -1.59
N GLY A 61 0.73 -5.86 -1.76
CA GLY A 61 1.34 -7.20 -1.70
C GLY A 61 1.64 -7.71 -0.29
N THR A 62 1.28 -6.95 0.76
CA THR A 62 1.53 -7.30 2.15
C THR A 62 0.23 -7.30 2.95
N ALA A 63 0.07 -8.27 3.84
CA ALA A 63 -0.98 -8.24 4.86
C ALA A 63 -0.56 -7.27 5.98
N ALA A 64 -1.28 -6.15 6.11
CA ALA A 64 -1.03 -5.12 7.09
C ALA A 64 -2.21 -5.01 8.07
N ARG A 65 -1.93 -4.51 9.27
CA ARG A 65 -2.98 -4.18 10.26
C ARG A 65 -3.31 -2.71 10.11
N ARG A 66 -4.58 -2.38 9.89
CA ARG A 66 -5.07 -1.00 9.83
C ARG A 66 -5.57 -0.57 11.21
N LEU A 67 -4.84 0.35 11.82
CA LEU A 67 -5.23 1.06 13.02
C LEU A 67 -6.02 2.31 12.65
N HIS A 68 -7.06 2.62 13.41
CA HIS A 68 -7.81 3.87 13.28
C HIS A 68 -7.51 4.75 14.49
N ILE A 69 -6.88 5.90 14.26
CA ILE A 69 -6.49 6.84 15.32
C ILE A 69 -7.43 8.04 15.26
N ARG A 70 -8.11 8.37 16.35
CA ARG A 70 -8.94 9.56 16.43
C ARG A 70 -8.11 10.74 16.94
N GLY A 71 -8.04 11.81 16.16
CA GLY A 71 -7.42 13.06 16.57
C GLY A 71 -8.33 13.87 17.50
N HIS A 72 -7.75 14.82 18.24
CA HIS A 72 -8.52 15.74 19.11
C HIS A 72 -9.52 16.61 18.35
N ASN A 73 -9.30 16.80 17.04
CA ASN A 73 -10.25 17.46 16.13
C ASN A 73 -11.47 16.59 15.75
N GLY A 74 -11.57 15.37 16.30
CA GLY A 74 -12.67 14.42 16.06
C GLY A 74 -12.53 13.56 14.81
N ARG A 75 -11.61 13.90 13.89
CA ARG A 75 -11.37 13.11 12.67
C ARG A 75 -10.66 11.80 12.99
N VAL A 76 -10.91 10.79 12.17
CA VAL A 76 -10.30 9.46 12.28
C VAL A 76 -9.30 9.28 11.15
N TYR A 77 -8.09 8.92 11.50
CA TYR A 77 -6.94 8.75 10.62
C TYR A 77 -6.57 7.27 10.58
N PRO A 78 -6.78 6.58 9.45
CA PRO A 78 -6.36 5.20 9.29
C PRO A 78 -4.86 5.13 9.01
N TYR A 79 -4.16 4.23 9.68
CA TYR A 79 -2.74 3.95 9.50
C TYR A 79 -2.53 2.45 9.32
N LEU A 80 -1.73 2.07 8.32
CA LEU A 80 -1.22 0.72 8.17
C LEU A 80 0.02 0.55 9.05
N VAL A 81 0.00 -0.50 9.86
CA VAL A 81 1.18 -1.02 10.56
C VAL A 81 1.89 -1.97 9.60
N VAL A 82 3.07 -1.55 9.14
CA VAL A 82 3.90 -2.32 8.20
C VAL A 82 5.19 -2.74 8.90
N SER A 83 5.50 -4.02 8.80
CA SER A 83 6.78 -4.57 9.24
C SER A 83 7.78 -4.52 8.09
N ASP A 84 8.89 -3.82 8.31
CA ASP A 84 9.97 -3.72 7.33
C ASP A 84 10.92 -4.90 7.51
N TYR A 85 10.83 -5.88 6.60
CA TYR A 85 11.71 -7.04 6.59
C TYR A 85 13.10 -6.72 5.99
N SER A 86 13.23 -5.63 5.22
CA SER A 86 14.49 -5.15 4.62
C SER A 86 14.80 -3.69 5.01
N LEU A 87 15.66 -3.52 6.00
CA LEU A 87 16.04 -2.21 6.57
C LEU A 87 16.66 -1.22 5.55
N SER A 88 17.33 -1.74 4.51
CA SER A 88 18.02 -0.92 3.50
C SER A 88 17.06 -0.17 2.58
N ASP A 89 15.94 -0.78 2.21
CA ASP A 89 14.97 -0.17 1.30
C ASP A 89 14.11 0.88 2.01
N ALA A 90 13.71 0.63 3.26
CA ALA A 90 12.85 1.54 4.02
C ALA A 90 13.44 2.96 4.15
N ARG A 91 14.73 3.08 4.51
CA ARG A 91 15.39 4.40 4.64
C ARG A 91 15.54 5.12 3.30
N ARG A 92 15.75 4.38 2.22
CA ARG A 92 15.84 4.94 0.88
C ARG A 92 14.47 5.48 0.45
N GLU A 93 13.40 4.72 0.68
CA GLU A 93 12.03 5.15 0.42
C GLU A 93 11.67 6.44 1.17
N GLU A 94 12.00 6.55 2.46
CA GLU A 94 11.74 7.76 3.25
C GLU A 94 12.41 9.01 2.67
N ARG A 95 13.67 8.91 2.23
CA ARG A 95 14.39 10.01 1.58
C ARG A 95 13.73 10.44 0.27
N VAL A 96 13.28 9.48 -0.54
CA VAL A 96 12.56 9.76 -1.79
C VAL A 96 11.22 10.42 -1.49
N LEU A 97 10.48 9.96 -0.49
CA LEU A 97 9.23 10.57 -0.05
C LEU A 97 9.45 12.00 0.46
N GLN A 98 10.54 12.25 1.18
CA GLN A 98 10.89 13.60 1.63
C GLN A 98 11.18 14.52 0.43
N LEU A 99 11.97 14.05 -0.56
CA LEU A 99 12.21 14.81 -1.79
C LEU A 99 10.89 15.13 -2.52
N LEU A 100 10.01 14.14 -2.67
CA LEU A 100 8.70 14.34 -3.30
C LEU A 100 7.83 15.36 -2.54
N ARG A 101 7.86 15.35 -1.20
CA ARG A 101 7.16 16.37 -0.38
C ARG A 101 7.72 17.78 -0.63
N MET A 102 9.04 17.92 -0.70
CA MET A 102 9.68 19.20 -1.04
C MET A 102 9.26 19.67 -2.44
N MET A 103 9.23 18.77 -3.43
CA MET A 103 8.74 19.10 -4.78
C MET A 103 7.26 19.50 -4.76
N ASN A 104 6.40 18.80 -4.03
CA ASN A 104 4.98 19.15 -3.94
C ASN A 104 4.73 20.51 -3.30
N HIS A 105 5.59 20.94 -2.37
CA HIS A 105 5.55 22.29 -1.83
C HIS A 105 5.72 23.34 -2.94
N PHE A 106 6.68 23.14 -3.86
CA PHE A 106 6.87 24.02 -5.01
C PHE A 106 5.73 23.96 -6.02
N PHE A 107 5.10 22.79 -6.20
CA PHE A 107 4.02 22.62 -7.16
C PHE A 107 2.62 22.97 -6.62
N ALA A 108 2.47 23.38 -5.36
CA ALA A 108 1.19 23.57 -4.67
C ALA A 108 0.23 22.36 -4.83
N LYS A 109 0.80 21.14 -4.92
CA LYS A 109 0.05 19.89 -5.15
C LYS A 109 -0.37 19.25 -3.83
N GLN A 110 -1.30 18.29 -3.94
CA GLN A 110 -1.91 17.57 -2.81
C GLN A 110 -0.87 16.92 -1.88
N LYS A 111 -1.28 16.70 -0.62
CA LYS A 111 -0.50 16.03 0.41
C LYS A 111 -0.15 14.59 -0.03
N TYR A 112 1.14 14.24 -0.05
CA TYR A 112 1.57 12.85 -0.18
C TYR A 112 1.40 12.10 1.14
N GLN A 113 1.24 10.78 1.03
CA GLN A 113 1.11 9.84 2.14
C GLN A 113 2.21 10.05 3.19
N GLN A 114 1.82 10.12 4.46
CA GLN A 114 2.75 10.17 5.58
C GLN A 114 3.24 8.76 5.90
N VAL A 115 4.57 8.60 5.93
CA VAL A 115 5.25 7.37 6.32
C VAL A 115 6.20 7.74 7.43
N VAL A 116 6.07 7.07 8.58
CA VAL A 116 6.80 7.37 9.80
C VAL A 116 7.31 6.07 10.41
N ALA A 117 8.63 5.91 10.46
CA ALA A 117 9.24 4.84 11.22
C ALA A 117 8.95 5.00 12.72
N VAL A 118 8.46 3.94 13.35
CA VAL A 118 8.24 3.86 14.81
C VAL A 118 9.30 3.00 15.47
N SER A 119 9.85 2.03 14.75
CA SER A 119 11.04 1.28 15.12
C SER A 119 11.85 0.95 13.86
N PRO A 120 13.09 0.44 13.97
CA PRO A 120 13.87 0.04 12.79
C PRO A 120 13.12 -0.93 11.86
N GLN A 121 12.27 -1.81 12.41
CA GLN A 121 11.56 -2.85 11.67
C GLN A 121 10.05 -2.57 11.54
N MET A 122 9.58 -1.38 11.92
CA MET A 122 8.16 -1.07 11.94
C MET A 122 7.89 0.39 11.61
N ARG A 123 6.98 0.61 10.66
CA ARG A 123 6.52 1.93 10.27
C ARG A 123 5.01 2.03 10.26
N LEU A 124 4.53 3.25 10.47
CA LEU A 124 3.16 3.65 10.27
C LEU A 124 3.04 4.37 8.94
N VAL A 125 2.10 3.93 8.13
CA VAL A 125 1.81 4.49 6.82
C VAL A 125 0.38 4.97 6.82
N GLU A 126 0.15 6.28 6.63
CA GLU A 126 -1.19 6.87 6.52
C GLU A 126 -1.96 6.15 5.40
N ASP A 127 -3.11 5.56 5.66
CA ASP A 127 -3.86 4.82 4.64
C ASP A 127 -4.90 5.71 3.96
N ASN A 128 -5.15 5.48 2.68
CA ASN A 128 -6.36 5.95 2.03
C ASN A 128 -7.25 4.74 1.78
N VAL A 129 -8.35 4.60 2.53
CA VAL A 129 -9.24 3.43 2.44
C VAL A 129 -9.81 3.25 1.03
N SER A 130 -9.96 4.34 0.28
CA SER A 130 -10.45 4.33 -1.10
C SER A 130 -9.37 4.04 -2.16
N SER A 131 -8.09 3.95 -1.76
CA SER A 131 -7.01 3.64 -2.71
C SER A 131 -6.91 2.14 -2.99
N LEU A 132 -6.74 1.81 -4.27
CA LEU A 132 -6.47 0.46 -4.77
C LEU A 132 -5.20 0.48 -5.63
N SER A 133 -4.41 -0.59 -5.58
CA SER A 133 -3.25 -0.71 -6.46
C SER A 133 -3.68 -1.08 -7.88
N LEU A 134 -2.86 -0.73 -8.87
CA LEU A 134 -3.09 -1.15 -10.26
C LEU A 134 -3.14 -2.69 -10.38
N LEU A 135 -2.37 -3.39 -9.54
CA LEU A 135 -2.39 -4.85 -9.47
C LEU A 135 -3.75 -5.37 -8.95
N ASP A 136 -4.31 -4.74 -7.91
CA ASP A 136 -5.63 -5.13 -7.38
C ASP A 136 -6.74 -4.84 -8.39
N ILE A 137 -6.64 -3.72 -9.12
CA ILE A 137 -7.55 -3.39 -10.22
C ILE A 137 -7.46 -4.47 -11.31
N TYR A 138 -6.24 -4.85 -11.70
CA TYR A 138 -6.00 -5.92 -12.66
C TYR A 138 -6.60 -7.26 -12.20
N LYS A 139 -6.33 -7.68 -10.96
CA LYS A 139 -6.90 -8.91 -10.36
C LYS A 139 -8.43 -8.88 -10.34
N LEU A 140 -9.03 -7.74 -10.01
CA LEU A 140 -10.48 -7.57 -10.01
C LEU A 140 -11.08 -7.73 -11.41
N ARG A 141 -10.41 -7.21 -12.45
CA ARG A 141 -10.83 -7.36 -13.84
C ARG A 141 -10.66 -8.80 -14.34
N CYS A 142 -9.57 -9.47 -13.97
CA CYS A 142 -9.35 -10.89 -14.27
C CYS A 142 -10.43 -11.77 -13.64
N ALA A 143 -10.75 -11.55 -12.36
CA ALA A 143 -11.83 -12.26 -11.66
C ALA A 143 -13.19 -12.08 -12.35
N LYS A 144 -13.52 -10.86 -12.82
CA LYS A 144 -14.76 -10.60 -13.58
C LYS A 144 -14.85 -11.39 -14.89
N LYS A 145 -13.71 -11.72 -15.50
CA LYS A 145 -13.61 -12.48 -16.74
C LYS A 145 -13.27 -13.96 -16.51
N GLN A 146 -13.25 -14.42 -15.26
CA GLN A 146 -12.89 -15.79 -14.88
C GLN A 146 -11.50 -16.21 -15.40
N LEU A 147 -10.58 -15.25 -15.45
CA LEU A 147 -9.18 -15.47 -15.80
C LEU A 147 -8.33 -15.43 -14.55
N GLU A 148 -7.36 -16.33 -14.45
CA GLU A 148 -6.37 -16.27 -13.39
C GLU A 148 -5.36 -15.14 -13.70
N PRO A 149 -5.03 -14.26 -12.74
CA PRO A 149 -4.12 -13.13 -12.97
C PRO A 149 -2.73 -13.53 -13.51
N ASP A 150 -2.28 -14.74 -13.17
CA ASP A 150 -0.95 -15.26 -13.50
C ASP A 150 -0.92 -16.00 -14.85
N THR A 151 -2.07 -16.29 -15.47
CA THR A 151 -2.11 -17.02 -16.75
C THR A 151 -1.27 -16.38 -17.85
N PRO A 152 -1.27 -15.03 -18.03
CA PRO A 152 -0.40 -14.39 -19.02
C PRO A 152 1.09 -14.64 -18.78
N ILE A 153 1.51 -14.74 -17.51
CA ILE A 153 2.90 -15.03 -17.12
C ILE A 153 3.24 -16.47 -17.53
N THR A 154 2.39 -17.43 -17.18
CA THR A 154 2.57 -18.84 -17.57
C THR A 154 2.65 -18.99 -19.09
N ARG A 155 1.73 -18.35 -19.82
CA ARG A 155 1.69 -18.37 -21.29
C ARG A 155 2.96 -17.81 -21.91
N TYR A 156 3.50 -16.72 -21.36
CA TYR A 156 4.76 -16.14 -21.80
C TYR A 156 5.92 -17.15 -21.68
N TYR A 157 6.04 -17.82 -20.53
CA TYR A 157 7.11 -18.80 -20.31
C TYR A 157 6.95 -20.06 -21.16
N GLU A 158 5.73 -20.53 -21.39
CA GLU A 158 5.46 -21.65 -22.32
C GLU A 158 5.94 -21.34 -23.74
N ARG A 159 5.64 -20.14 -24.24
CA ARG A 159 6.06 -19.69 -25.58
C ARG A 159 7.57 -19.52 -25.66
N LEU A 160 8.19 -18.96 -24.62
CA LEU A 160 9.63 -18.82 -24.53
C LEU A 160 10.33 -20.18 -24.56
N ALA A 161 9.84 -21.14 -23.77
CA ALA A 161 10.37 -22.51 -23.73
C ALA A 161 10.24 -23.19 -25.12
N ALA A 162 9.12 -22.99 -25.82
CA ALA A 162 8.91 -23.55 -27.16
C ALA A 162 9.89 -22.97 -28.21
N VAL A 163 10.31 -21.70 -28.09
CA VAL A 163 11.33 -21.11 -28.95
C VAL A 163 12.71 -21.68 -28.62
N GLN A 164 13.05 -21.78 -27.35
CA GLN A 164 14.34 -22.30 -26.89
C GLN A 164 14.53 -23.78 -27.25
N ALA A 165 13.47 -24.58 -27.18
CA ALA A 165 13.48 -25.99 -27.58
C ALA A 165 13.82 -26.20 -29.06
N ARG A 166 13.64 -25.18 -29.92
CA ARG A 166 14.02 -25.21 -31.35
C ARG A 166 15.49 -24.86 -31.58
N GLY A 167 16.29 -24.71 -30.52
CA GLY A 167 17.70 -24.35 -30.60
C GLY A 167 17.98 -22.88 -30.93
N ALA A 168 16.93 -22.03 -30.99
CA ALA A 168 17.06 -20.61 -31.26
C ALA A 168 17.37 -19.83 -29.97
N GLN A 169 18.39 -18.97 -30.01
CA GLN A 169 18.56 -17.92 -28.99
C GLN A 169 17.39 -16.95 -29.10
N ALA A 170 16.70 -16.70 -27.98
CA ALA A 170 15.57 -15.77 -27.96
C ALA A 170 16.06 -14.33 -28.17
N SER A 171 16.01 -13.85 -29.42
CA SER A 171 16.36 -12.47 -29.73
C SER A 171 15.36 -11.50 -29.10
N HIS A 172 15.77 -10.24 -28.90
CA HIS A 172 14.88 -9.19 -28.40
C HIS A 172 13.59 -9.04 -29.22
N GLN A 173 13.66 -9.32 -30.52
CA GLN A 173 12.49 -9.27 -31.41
C GLN A 173 11.48 -10.37 -31.03
N VAL A 174 11.95 -11.61 -30.85
CA VAL A 174 11.11 -12.75 -30.47
C VAL A 174 10.44 -12.50 -29.12
N LEU A 175 11.18 -11.97 -28.14
CA LEU A 175 10.62 -11.64 -26.82
C LEU A 175 9.47 -10.63 -26.93
N ARG A 176 9.64 -9.57 -27.74
CA ARG A 176 8.57 -8.58 -27.97
C ARG A 176 7.35 -9.18 -28.66
N ASP A 177 7.56 -10.07 -29.62
CA ASP A 177 6.49 -10.70 -30.36
C ASP A 177 5.66 -11.63 -29.45
N ILE A 178 6.32 -12.37 -28.55
CA ILE A 178 5.63 -13.17 -27.51
C ILE A 178 4.82 -12.26 -26.58
N VAL A 179 5.38 -11.14 -26.10
CA VAL A 179 4.63 -10.21 -25.23
C VAL A 179 3.40 -9.65 -25.93
N LYS A 180 3.53 -9.22 -27.20
CA LYS A 180 2.41 -8.70 -27.99
C LYS A 180 1.32 -9.76 -28.22
N GLU A 181 1.72 -11.00 -28.48
CA GLU A 181 0.81 -12.13 -28.62
C GLU A 181 0.02 -12.35 -27.31
N VAL A 182 0.70 -12.45 -26.18
CA VAL A 182 0.07 -12.65 -24.86
C VAL A 182 -0.85 -11.49 -24.50
N GLN A 183 -0.40 -10.25 -24.71
CA GLN A 183 -1.18 -9.05 -24.40
C GLN A 183 -2.46 -8.98 -25.23
N SER A 184 -2.37 -9.18 -26.55
CA SER A 184 -3.55 -9.12 -27.43
C SER A 184 -4.55 -10.23 -27.14
N ALA A 185 -4.09 -11.42 -26.76
CA ALA A 185 -4.94 -12.56 -26.46
C ALA A 185 -5.60 -12.49 -25.07
N MET A 186 -4.92 -11.96 -24.05
CA MET A 186 -5.30 -12.18 -22.64
C MET A 186 -5.53 -10.89 -21.84
N VAL A 187 -4.88 -9.79 -22.19
CA VAL A 187 -4.96 -8.51 -21.45
C VAL A 187 -5.20 -7.34 -22.42
N PRO A 188 -6.46 -7.16 -22.88
CA PRO A 188 -6.87 -5.96 -23.61
C PRO A 188 -6.41 -4.66 -22.93
N GLN A 189 -6.10 -3.63 -23.72
CA GLN A 189 -5.59 -2.35 -23.21
C GLN A 189 -6.58 -1.63 -22.27
N ASP A 190 -7.86 -1.98 -22.33
CA ASP A 190 -8.95 -1.37 -21.56
C ASP A 190 -9.05 -1.84 -20.09
N TYR A 191 -8.09 -2.64 -19.60
CA TYR A 191 -8.18 -3.19 -18.23
C TYR A 191 -7.93 -2.14 -17.14
N VAL A 192 -7.15 -1.10 -17.47
CA VAL A 192 -6.65 -0.08 -16.53
C VAL A 192 -7.20 1.33 -16.83
N ALA A 193 -8.00 1.47 -17.90
CA ALA A 193 -8.67 2.71 -18.26
C ALA A 193 -9.91 2.99 -17.39
#